data_AF-A0A957AF18-F1
#
_entry.id   AF-A0A957AF18-F1
#
_cell.length_a   1.000
_cell.length_b   1.000
_cell.length_c   1.000
_cell.angle_alpha   90.00
_cell.angle_beta   90.00
_cell.angle_gamma   90.00
#
_symmetry.space_group_name_H-M   'P 1'
#
loop_
_entity.id
_entity.type
_entity.pdbx_description
1 polymer ?
#
loop_
_entity_poly.entity_id
_entity_poly.type
_entity_poly.pdbx_seq_one_letter_code
_entity_poly.pdbx_strand_id
1 'polypeptide(L)'
;MEMTTQGLVLNSLADLAVVRDRFAVDGRVPDELALVPVIDERDPGAIGSLAEDAQAALAEFMAVIEADRARRSEAEAGLSRWRHLRDELDRVGRIAVQTHEASARADELARNGLAAGDRQQARSVAEHMARLATRADAHAAVLRREADALAERDDIKRLLAEERNQEQEMEMREILTLAREYLDHARHEEARRLLTSLQKNISGQPDLVETFETLRNRAEAVKVQVAEESLREARRCHRREPVAALDLLEPIDLEGLPEELARHLYGLWLTACRRIGLLAAVHYRTGFGRGAVLMPTADGQYEVVSAIGLRRWERGRRFAPQALRGARPLATR
;
A
#
# COMPACT_ATOMS: atom_id res chain seq x y z
N MET A 1 19.06 14.66 -47.02
CA MET A 1 19.82 13.39 -47.14
C MET A 1 20.08 12.91 -45.73
N GLU A 2 19.18 12.09 -45.19
CA GLU A 2 19.26 11.57 -43.83
C GLU A 2 20.29 10.43 -43.81
N MET A 3 21.38 10.61 -43.05
CA MET A 3 22.26 9.49 -42.72
C MET A 3 21.64 8.75 -41.52
N THR A 4 21.03 7.61 -41.79
CA THR A 4 20.65 6.63 -40.77
C THR A 4 21.89 6.13 -40.03
N THR A 5 22.13 6.60 -38.80
CA THR A 5 23.07 6.00 -37.86
C THR A 5 22.45 4.71 -37.32
N GLN A 6 22.70 3.57 -37.98
CA GLN A 6 22.42 2.26 -37.39
C GLN A 6 23.45 2.00 -36.29
N GLY A 7 22.98 1.98 -35.04
CA GLY A 7 23.80 1.61 -33.89
C GLY A 7 24.27 0.16 -34.00
N LEU A 8 25.58 -0.04 -34.03
CA LEU A 8 26.19 -1.37 -34.04
C LEU A 8 26.34 -1.84 -32.58
N VAL A 9 25.55 -2.82 -32.14
CA VAL A 9 25.68 -3.42 -30.81
C VAL A 9 26.63 -4.61 -30.90
N LEU A 10 27.78 -4.51 -30.24
CA LEU A 10 28.79 -5.57 -30.19
C LEU A 10 28.52 -6.45 -28.96
N ASN A 11 28.16 -7.71 -29.18
CA ASN A 11 27.73 -8.63 -28.11
C ASN A 11 28.84 -9.59 -27.67
N SER A 12 30.00 -9.57 -28.34
CA SER A 12 31.14 -10.43 -28.01
C SER A 12 32.49 -9.78 -28.37
N LEU A 13 33.55 -10.26 -27.72
CA LEU A 13 34.93 -9.88 -28.04
C LEU A 13 35.35 -10.29 -29.47
N ALA A 14 34.70 -11.30 -30.04
CA ALA A 14 34.92 -11.70 -31.43
C ALA A 14 34.35 -10.69 -32.43
N ASP A 15 33.20 -10.08 -32.12
CA ASP A 15 32.59 -9.03 -32.96
C ASP A 15 33.47 -7.77 -33.03
N LEU A 16 34.21 -7.51 -31.95
CA LEU A 16 35.18 -6.42 -31.84
C LEU A 16 36.35 -6.55 -32.84
N ALA A 17 36.77 -7.78 -33.15
CA ALA A 17 37.84 -8.02 -34.11
C ALA A 17 37.45 -7.66 -35.56
N VAL A 18 36.16 -7.74 -35.90
CA VAL A 18 35.64 -7.45 -37.25
C VAL A 18 35.58 -5.94 -37.53
N VAL A 19 35.41 -5.13 -36.49
CA VAL A 19 35.37 -3.65 -36.58
C VAL A 19 36.70 -2.99 -36.20
N ARG A 20 37.69 -3.76 -35.73
CA ARG A 20 39.00 -3.25 -35.31
C ARG A 20 39.64 -2.33 -36.36
N ASP A 21 39.57 -2.72 -37.62
CA ASP A 21 40.20 -1.98 -38.72
C ASP A 21 39.41 -0.71 -39.13
N ARG A 22 38.16 -0.55 -38.66
CA ARG A 22 37.36 0.69 -38.81
C ARG A 22 37.71 1.76 -37.78
N PHE A 23 38.33 1.38 -36.67
CA PHE A 23 38.77 2.27 -35.60
C PHE A 23 40.30 2.40 -35.53
N ALA A 24 41.01 2.04 -36.61
CA ALA A 24 42.43 2.32 -36.77
C ALA A 24 42.62 3.84 -36.87
N VAL A 25 42.61 4.50 -35.71
CA VAL A 25 43.11 5.87 -35.58
C VAL A 25 44.63 5.71 -35.50
N ASP A 26 45.32 6.00 -36.60
CA ASP A 26 46.80 6.03 -36.66
C ASP A 26 47.43 7.16 -35.81
N GLY A 27 46.68 7.70 -34.85
CA GLY A 27 47.08 8.73 -33.92
C GLY A 27 46.68 8.35 -32.51
N ARG A 28 47.56 8.66 -31.55
CA ARG A 28 47.27 8.58 -30.11
C ARG A 28 45.90 9.24 -29.84
N VAL A 29 44.98 8.52 -29.21
CA VAL A 29 43.71 9.12 -28.74
C VAL A 29 44.09 10.33 -27.88
N PRO A 30 43.53 11.52 -28.12
CA PRO A 30 43.82 12.68 -27.29
C PRO A 30 43.60 12.33 -25.82
N ASP A 31 44.55 12.66 -24.95
CA ASP A 31 44.52 12.28 -23.52
C ASP A 31 43.23 12.75 -22.82
N GLU A 32 42.60 13.81 -23.34
CA GLU A 32 41.31 14.37 -22.90
C GLU A 32 40.11 13.41 -23.03
N LEU A 33 40.21 12.36 -23.85
CA LEU A 33 39.14 11.39 -24.11
C LEU A 33 39.40 10.01 -23.47
N ALA A 34 40.53 9.84 -22.77
CA ALA A 34 40.88 8.59 -22.12
C ALA A 34 40.23 8.49 -20.73
N LEU A 35 39.26 7.57 -20.56
CA LEU A 35 38.65 7.25 -19.26
C LEU A 35 39.62 6.57 -18.26
N VAL A 36 40.78 6.12 -18.75
CA VAL A 36 41.85 5.54 -17.96
C VAL A 36 43.13 6.27 -18.33
N PRO A 37 43.84 6.91 -17.38
CA PRO A 37 45.09 7.59 -17.68
C PRO A 37 46.10 6.57 -18.24
N VAL A 38 46.61 6.84 -19.44
CA VAL A 38 47.66 6.04 -20.06
C VAL A 38 48.97 6.36 -19.35
N ILE A 39 49.36 5.51 -18.40
CA ILE A 39 50.64 5.63 -17.71
C ILE A 39 51.74 5.29 -18.72
N ASP A 40 52.61 6.24 -19.03
CA ASP A 40 53.80 5.98 -19.84
C ASP A 40 54.80 5.20 -18.96
N GLU A 41 54.92 3.88 -19.17
CA GLU A 41 55.78 2.98 -18.38
C GLU A 41 57.26 3.38 -18.33
N ARG A 42 57.66 4.37 -19.14
CA ARG A 42 59.03 4.88 -19.26
C ARG A 42 59.30 6.13 -18.42
N ASP A 43 58.30 6.72 -17.78
CA ASP A 43 58.47 7.86 -16.87
C ASP A 43 58.52 7.39 -15.40
N PRO A 44 59.70 7.42 -14.75
CA PRO A 44 59.81 7.08 -13.33
C PRO A 44 59.03 8.03 -12.40
N GLY A 45 58.57 9.19 -12.89
CA GLY A 45 57.72 10.13 -12.15
C GLY A 45 56.21 9.84 -12.23
N ALA A 46 55.75 8.99 -13.17
CA ALA A 46 54.32 8.81 -13.45
C ALA A 46 53.53 8.22 -12.26
N ILE A 47 54.14 7.32 -11.48
CA ILE A 47 53.53 6.77 -10.26
C ILE A 47 53.43 7.85 -9.16
N GLY A 48 54.41 8.76 -9.09
CA GLY A 48 54.40 9.89 -8.16
C GLY A 48 53.26 10.86 -8.47
N SER A 49 53.12 11.27 -9.74
CA SER A 49 52.02 12.11 -10.20
C SER A 49 50.66 11.46 -9.95
N LEU A 50 50.50 10.16 -10.25
CA LEU A 50 49.26 9.44 -9.99
C LEU A 50 48.92 9.39 -8.50
N ALA A 51 49.91 9.21 -7.63
CA ALA A 51 49.71 9.22 -6.18
C ALA A 51 49.32 10.62 -5.67
N GLU A 52 49.93 11.68 -6.21
CA GLU A 52 49.56 13.07 -5.91
C GLU A 52 48.14 13.39 -6.38
N ASP A 53 47.78 13.02 -7.60
CA ASP A 53 46.43 13.19 -8.15
C ASP A 53 45.38 12.42 -7.34
N ALA A 54 45.68 11.18 -6.96
CA ALA A 54 44.80 10.37 -6.11
C ALA A 54 44.63 10.98 -4.70
N GLN A 55 45.70 11.53 -4.12
CA GLN A 55 45.64 12.24 -2.84
C GLN A 55 44.84 13.53 -2.94
N ALA A 56 45.01 14.30 -4.02
CA ALA A 56 44.25 15.51 -4.29
C ALA A 56 42.75 15.20 -4.46
N ALA A 57 42.41 14.18 -5.27
CA ALA A 57 41.04 13.73 -5.46
C ALA A 57 40.40 13.21 -4.16
N LEU A 58 41.16 12.48 -3.33
CA LEU A 58 40.68 12.05 -2.01
C LEU A 58 40.43 13.25 -1.08
N ALA A 59 41.33 14.24 -1.07
CA ALA A 59 41.17 15.44 -0.26
C ALA A 59 39.92 16.25 -0.69
N GLU A 60 39.71 16.40 -2.01
CA GLU A 60 38.51 17.03 -2.56
C GLU A 60 37.24 16.27 -2.17
N PHE A 61 37.24 14.94 -2.31
CA PHE A 61 36.11 14.11 -1.91
C PHE A 61 35.80 14.20 -0.41
N MET A 62 36.83 14.22 0.44
CA MET A 62 36.67 14.40 1.89
C MET A 62 36.09 15.77 2.22
N ALA A 63 36.53 16.84 1.54
CA ALA A 63 35.97 18.18 1.72
C ALA A 63 34.48 18.22 1.32
N VAL A 64 34.09 17.52 0.25
CA VAL A 64 32.67 17.40 -0.16
C VAL A 64 31.85 16.66 0.91
N ILE A 65 32.37 15.57 1.49
CA ILE A 65 31.71 14.84 2.58
C ILE A 65 31.51 15.74 3.81
N GLU A 66 32.54 16.50 4.20
CA GLU A 66 32.45 17.41 5.35
C GLU A 66 31.42 18.52 5.11
N ALA A 67 31.42 19.11 3.92
CA ALA A 67 30.44 20.10 3.52
C ALA A 67 29.01 19.53 3.45
N ASP A 68 28.83 18.27 3.05
CA ASP A 68 27.54 17.59 3.09
C ASP A 68 27.06 17.33 4.52
N ARG A 69 27.94 16.83 5.40
CA ARG A 69 27.63 16.63 6.84
C ARG A 69 27.23 17.94 7.52
N ALA A 70 27.95 19.03 7.25
CA ALA A 70 27.62 20.35 7.78
C ALA A 70 26.21 20.79 7.33
N ARG A 71 25.91 20.66 6.03
CA ARG A 71 24.59 20.97 5.48
C ARG A 71 23.48 20.11 6.08
N ARG A 72 23.72 18.81 6.28
CA ARG A 72 22.76 17.91 6.92
C ARG A 72 22.49 18.32 8.37
N SER A 73 23.53 18.64 9.14
CA SER A 73 23.40 19.12 10.52
C SER A 73 22.59 20.43 10.60
N GLU A 74 22.82 21.37 9.68
CA GLU A 74 22.03 22.61 9.60
C GLU A 74 20.56 22.34 9.25
N ALA A 75 20.31 21.42 8.32
CA ALA A 75 18.96 21.02 7.93
C ALA A 75 18.22 20.32 9.08
N GLU A 76 18.89 19.44 9.83
CA GLU A 76 18.34 18.77 11.03
C GLU A 76 18.03 19.77 12.16
N ALA A 77 18.88 20.77 12.36
CA ALA A 77 18.60 21.87 13.27
C ALA A 77 17.39 22.71 12.78
N GLY A 78 17.28 22.93 11.47
CA GLY A 78 16.14 23.57 10.83
C GLY A 78 14.83 22.80 11.02
N LEU A 79 14.85 21.48 10.84
CA LEU A 79 13.73 20.59 11.07
C LEU A 79 13.30 20.59 12.54
N SER A 80 14.25 20.58 13.46
CA SER A 80 13.98 20.67 14.91
C SER A 80 13.29 21.99 15.28
N ARG A 81 13.73 23.11 14.69
CA ARG A 81 13.04 24.41 14.83
C ARG A 81 11.64 24.38 14.23
N TRP A 82 11.47 23.79 13.05
CA TRP A 82 10.16 23.64 12.41
C TRP A 82 9.17 22.88 13.30
N ARG A 83 9.60 21.75 13.90
CA ARG A 83 8.77 20.98 14.86
C ARG A 83 8.37 21.82 16.06
N HIS A 84 9.31 22.56 16.64
CA HIS A 84 9.03 23.42 17.77
C HIS A 84 7.97 24.50 17.43
N LEU A 85 8.09 25.14 16.27
CA LEU A 85 7.10 26.11 15.79
C LEU A 85 5.72 25.48 15.57
N ARG A 86 5.65 24.22 15.10
CA ARG A 86 4.40 23.49 14.93
C ARG A 86 3.73 23.18 16.27
N ASP A 87 4.50 22.72 17.25
CA ASP A 87 4.00 22.47 18.60
C ASP A 87 3.51 23.77 19.28
N GLU A 88 4.23 24.87 19.08
CA GLU A 88 3.84 26.17 19.60
C GLU A 88 2.58 26.71 18.91
N LEU A 89 2.48 26.57 17.59
CA LEU A 89 1.29 26.91 16.81
C LEU A 89 0.05 26.16 17.33
N ASP A 90 0.16 24.87 17.63
CA ASP A 90 -0.93 24.07 18.17
C ASP A 90 -1.31 24.48 19.60
N ARG A 91 -0.34 24.91 20.42
CA ARG A 91 -0.61 25.46 21.76
C ARG A 91 -1.35 26.80 21.67
N VAL A 92 -0.86 27.73 20.84
CA VAL A 92 -1.47 29.05 20.64
C VAL A 92 -2.86 28.92 20.01
N GLY A 93 -3.04 28.00 19.06
CA GLY A 93 -4.34 27.69 18.47
C GLY A 93 -5.37 27.22 19.50
N ARG A 94 -4.97 26.36 20.45
CA ARG A 94 -5.86 25.97 21.57
C ARG A 94 -6.24 27.16 22.46
N ILE A 95 -5.30 28.05 22.76
CA ILE A 95 -5.57 29.27 23.54
C ILE A 95 -6.54 30.18 22.79
N ALA A 96 -6.36 30.36 21.48
CA ALA A 96 -7.26 31.15 20.65
C ALA A 96 -8.69 30.59 20.69
N VAL A 97 -8.87 29.29 20.50
CA VAL A 97 -10.20 28.63 20.59
C VAL A 97 -10.83 28.85 21.96
N GLN A 98 -10.09 28.61 23.05
CA GLN A 98 -10.59 28.78 24.42
C GLN A 98 -10.98 30.23 24.73
N THR A 99 -10.20 31.21 24.25
CA THR A 99 -10.50 32.64 24.45
C THR A 99 -11.68 33.11 23.61
N HIS A 100 -11.84 32.59 22.39
CA HIS A 100 -13.05 32.82 21.57
C HIS A 100 -14.30 32.25 22.25
N GLU A 101 -14.25 31.01 22.76
CA GLU A 101 -15.36 30.40 23.50
C GLU A 101 -15.71 31.18 24.77
N ALA A 102 -14.71 31.60 25.54
CA ALA A 102 -14.91 32.41 26.73
C ALA A 102 -15.53 33.78 26.40
N SER A 103 -15.09 34.43 25.31
CA SER A 103 -15.67 35.66 24.81
C SER A 103 -17.14 35.47 24.44
N ALA A 104 -17.47 34.41 23.69
CA ALA A 104 -18.84 34.14 23.26
C ALA A 104 -19.78 33.88 24.45
N ARG A 105 -19.34 33.12 25.44
CA ARG A 105 -20.10 32.88 26.68
C ARG A 105 -20.30 34.15 27.50
N ALA A 106 -19.26 34.99 27.61
CA ALA A 106 -19.35 36.28 28.29
C ALA A 106 -20.31 37.25 27.57
N ASP A 107 -20.31 37.25 26.23
CA ASP A 107 -21.26 38.03 25.42
C ASP A 107 -22.71 37.54 25.55
N GLU A 108 -22.91 36.24 25.71
CA GLU A 108 -24.23 35.69 26.01
C GLU A 108 -24.73 36.15 27.39
N LEU A 109 -23.88 36.06 28.41
CA LEU A 109 -24.20 36.54 29.76
C LEU A 109 -24.44 38.06 29.78
N ALA A 110 -23.66 38.83 29.02
CA ALA A 110 -23.84 40.27 28.84
C ALA A 110 -25.21 40.66 28.26
N ARG A 111 -25.79 39.78 27.43
CA ARG A 111 -27.11 39.98 26.81
C ARG A 111 -28.25 39.52 27.71
N ASN A 112 -28.07 38.37 28.38
CA ASN A 112 -29.14 37.66 29.07
C ASN A 112 -29.11 37.79 30.61
N GLY A 113 -28.07 38.39 31.18
CA GLY A 113 -27.92 38.53 32.63
C GLY A 113 -29.02 39.37 33.28
N LEU A 114 -29.53 38.90 34.44
CA LEU A 114 -30.64 39.52 35.15
C LEU A 114 -30.24 40.84 35.84
N ALA A 115 -29.06 40.87 36.47
CA ALA A 115 -28.55 42.06 37.14
C ALA A 115 -27.80 42.98 36.17
N ALA A 116 -27.97 44.30 36.32
CA ALA A 116 -27.26 45.28 35.49
C ALA A 116 -25.74 45.25 35.72
N GLY A 117 -25.28 45.00 36.95
CA GLY A 117 -23.86 44.87 37.30
C GLY A 117 -23.20 43.69 36.58
N ASP A 118 -23.84 42.51 36.65
CA ASP A 118 -23.35 41.29 36.01
C ASP A 118 -23.25 41.45 34.49
N ARG A 119 -24.24 42.10 33.85
CA ARG A 119 -24.19 42.40 32.41
C ARG A 119 -23.02 43.30 32.04
N GLN A 120 -22.74 44.34 32.82
CA GLN A 120 -21.62 45.24 32.55
C GLN A 120 -20.27 44.54 32.75
N GLN A 121 -20.14 43.73 33.79
CA GLN A 121 -18.93 42.95 34.04
C GLN A 121 -18.71 41.89 32.95
N ALA A 122 -19.77 41.20 32.53
CA ALA A 122 -19.71 40.23 31.43
C ALA A 122 -19.28 40.87 30.10
N ARG A 123 -19.75 42.09 29.78
CA ARG A 123 -19.27 42.86 28.61
C ARG A 123 -17.77 43.14 28.68
N SER A 124 -17.28 43.60 29.83
CA SER A 124 -15.86 43.88 30.02
C SER A 124 -15.00 42.62 29.85
N VAL A 125 -15.46 41.47 30.37
CA VAL A 125 -14.80 40.18 30.19
C VAL A 125 -14.82 39.76 28.71
N ALA A 126 -15.96 39.87 28.03
CA ALA A 126 -16.09 39.52 26.62
C ALA A 126 -15.12 40.33 25.76
N GLU A 127 -15.10 41.66 25.93
CA GLU A 127 -14.15 42.53 25.20
C GLU A 127 -12.69 42.19 25.48
N HIS A 128 -12.35 41.86 26.74
CA HIS A 128 -10.98 41.48 27.08
C HIS A 128 -10.60 40.13 26.44
N MET A 129 -11.48 39.14 26.50
CA MET A 129 -11.25 37.82 25.88
C MET A 129 -11.17 37.91 24.36
N ALA A 130 -12.01 38.72 23.71
CA ALA A 130 -11.93 38.98 22.28
C ALA A 130 -10.57 39.59 21.86
N ARG A 131 -10.03 40.53 22.66
CA ARG A 131 -8.69 41.10 22.43
C ARG A 131 -7.59 40.06 22.59
N LEU A 132 -7.68 39.19 23.61
CA LEU A 132 -6.72 38.10 23.81
C LEU A 132 -6.77 37.09 22.66
N ALA A 133 -7.97 36.70 22.22
CA ALA A 133 -8.17 35.81 21.09
C ALA A 133 -7.56 36.38 19.81
N THR A 134 -7.81 37.66 19.51
CA THR A 134 -7.21 38.37 18.37
C THR A 134 -5.68 38.38 18.43
N ARG A 135 -5.10 38.57 19.62
CA ARG A 135 -3.64 38.53 19.82
C ARG A 135 -3.08 37.12 19.61
N ALA A 136 -3.78 36.09 20.11
CA ALA A 136 -3.40 34.70 19.91
C ALA A 136 -3.45 34.33 18.41
N ASP A 137 -4.51 34.73 17.70
CA ASP A 137 -4.64 34.51 16.25
C ASP A 137 -3.53 35.19 15.46
N ALA A 138 -3.21 36.45 15.80
CA ALA A 138 -2.11 37.18 15.17
C ALA A 138 -0.75 36.49 15.40
N HIS A 139 -0.52 35.98 16.61
CA HIS A 139 0.71 35.27 16.93
C HIS A 139 0.79 33.91 16.21
N ALA A 140 -0.30 33.14 16.18
CA ALA A 140 -0.40 31.91 15.41
C ALA A 140 -0.14 32.15 13.92
N ALA A 141 -0.60 33.27 13.35
CA ALA A 141 -0.34 33.62 11.96
C ALA A 141 1.15 33.88 11.69
N VAL A 142 1.89 34.47 12.63
CA VAL A 142 3.34 34.66 12.53
C VAL A 142 4.06 33.31 12.57
N LEU A 143 3.77 32.48 13.59
CA LEU A 143 4.38 31.16 13.75
C LEU A 143 4.12 30.26 12.53
N ARG A 144 2.91 30.32 11.96
CA ARG A 144 2.56 29.57 10.75
C ARG A 144 3.41 29.98 9.56
N ARG A 145 3.58 31.29 9.32
CA ARG A 145 4.42 31.77 8.21
C ARG A 145 5.88 31.35 8.37
N GLU A 146 6.41 31.38 9.58
CA GLU A 146 7.78 30.93 9.86
C GLU A 146 7.93 29.42 9.65
N ALA A 147 6.97 28.63 10.14
CA ALA A 147 6.94 27.19 9.93
C ALA A 147 6.81 26.83 8.44
N ASP A 148 5.94 27.52 7.70
CA ASP A 148 5.77 27.31 6.27
C ASP A 148 7.05 27.70 5.51
N ALA A 149 7.70 28.82 5.86
CA ALA A 149 8.97 29.21 5.25
C ALA A 149 10.10 28.20 5.48
N LEU A 150 10.17 27.58 6.67
CA LEU A 150 11.11 26.48 6.92
C LEU A 150 10.72 25.22 6.14
N ALA A 151 9.44 24.86 6.10
CA ALA A 151 8.96 23.71 5.34
C ALA A 151 9.17 23.86 3.82
N GLU A 152 9.29 25.09 3.31
CA GLU A 152 9.56 25.33 1.89
C GLU A 152 11.02 25.12 1.50
N ARG A 153 11.97 25.06 2.44
CA ARG A 153 13.39 24.82 2.13
C ARG A 153 13.61 23.39 1.64
N ASP A 154 14.36 23.24 0.56
CA ASP A 154 14.57 21.95 -0.11
C ASP A 154 15.23 20.89 0.78
N ASP A 155 16.15 21.29 1.65
CA ASP A 155 16.85 20.43 2.60
C ASP A 155 15.88 19.86 3.65
N ILE A 156 15.02 20.70 4.23
CA ILE A 156 13.98 20.30 5.19
C ILE A 156 12.90 19.46 4.51
N LYS A 157 12.46 19.81 3.30
CA LYS A 157 11.51 18.99 2.52
C LYS A 157 12.01 17.57 2.31
N ARG A 158 13.29 17.42 1.95
CA ARG A 158 13.91 16.09 1.77
C ARG A 158 13.91 15.29 3.06
N LEU A 159 14.28 15.90 4.19
CA LEU A 159 14.24 15.23 5.50
C LEU A 159 12.81 14.84 5.91
N LEU A 160 11.82 15.71 5.71
CA LEU A 160 10.41 15.39 5.98
C LEU A 160 9.89 14.25 5.10
N ALA A 161 10.31 14.20 3.83
CA ALA A 161 9.96 13.10 2.94
C ALA A 161 10.65 11.79 3.36
N GLU A 162 11.91 11.85 3.82
CA GLU A 162 12.64 10.71 4.37
C GLU A 162 11.93 10.15 5.60
N GLU A 163 11.52 11.00 6.56
CA GLU A 163 10.77 10.60 7.74
C GLU A 163 9.43 9.97 7.38
N ARG A 164 8.68 10.57 6.45
CA ARG A 164 7.42 10.00 6.00
C ARG A 164 7.59 8.64 5.33
N ASN A 165 8.67 8.46 4.58
CA ASN A 165 8.98 7.17 3.97
C ASN A 165 9.36 6.12 5.03
N GLN A 166 10.12 6.51 6.06
CA GLN A 166 10.47 5.63 7.18
C GLN A 166 9.23 5.23 8.00
N GLU A 167 8.33 6.17 8.29
CA GLU A 167 7.06 5.90 8.96
C GLU A 167 6.21 4.91 8.16
N GLN A 168 6.05 5.14 6.85
CA GLN A 168 5.33 4.23 5.97
C GLN A 168 5.96 2.84 5.93
N GLU A 169 7.28 2.76 5.86
CA GLU A 169 8.00 1.49 5.89
C GLU A 169 7.77 0.73 7.21
N MET A 170 7.81 1.43 8.34
CA MET A 170 7.53 0.87 9.67
C MET A 170 6.09 0.36 9.77
N GLU A 171 5.10 1.16 9.37
CA GLU A 171 3.70 0.73 9.32
C GLU A 171 3.52 -0.52 8.45
N MET A 172 4.19 -0.58 7.29
CA MET A 172 4.14 -1.73 6.40
C MET A 172 4.80 -2.98 7.03
N ARG A 173 5.93 -2.82 7.73
CA ARG A 173 6.59 -3.90 8.48
C ARG A 173 5.68 -4.44 9.60
N GLU A 174 4.97 -3.56 10.31
CA GLU A 174 4.01 -3.96 11.34
C GLU A 174 2.85 -4.78 10.74
N ILE A 175 2.28 -4.33 9.62
CA ILE A 175 1.21 -5.08 8.94
C ILE A 175 1.71 -6.44 8.44
N LEU A 176 2.93 -6.52 7.88
CA LEU A 176 3.51 -7.80 7.45
C LEU A 176 3.74 -8.75 8.63
N THR A 177 4.16 -8.21 9.79
CA THR A 177 4.30 -8.97 11.03
C THR A 177 2.95 -9.52 11.49
N LEU A 178 1.92 -8.68 11.52
CA LEU A 178 0.57 -9.10 11.89
C LEU A 178 -0.01 -10.14 10.91
N ALA A 179 0.25 -9.98 9.60
CA ALA A 179 -0.17 -10.95 8.60
C ALA A 179 0.50 -12.32 8.82
N ARG A 180 1.78 -12.34 9.20
CA ARG A 180 2.51 -13.55 9.57
C ARG A 180 1.89 -14.22 10.80
N GLU A 181 1.61 -13.45 11.85
CA GLU A 181 0.96 -13.96 13.06
C GLU A 181 -0.40 -14.60 12.74
N TYR A 182 -1.21 -13.97 11.88
CA TYR A 182 -2.48 -14.55 11.44
C TYR A 182 -2.30 -15.85 10.66
N LEU A 183 -1.28 -15.97 9.81
CA LEU A 183 -0.98 -17.23 9.14
C LEU A 183 -0.55 -18.33 10.13
N ASP A 184 0.20 -17.97 11.17
CA ASP A 184 0.64 -18.92 12.20
C ASP A 184 -0.51 -19.41 13.10
N HIS A 185 -1.54 -18.58 13.31
CA HIS A 185 -2.74 -18.91 14.09
C HIS A 185 -3.92 -19.45 13.24
N ALA A 186 -3.65 -19.89 12.01
CA ALA A 186 -4.66 -20.40 11.07
C ALA A 186 -5.79 -19.40 10.69
N ARG A 187 -5.56 -18.10 10.88
CA ARG A 187 -6.47 -17.00 10.53
C ARG A 187 -6.22 -16.51 9.10
N HIS A 188 -6.41 -17.43 8.15
CA HIS A 188 -5.95 -17.25 6.76
C HIS A 188 -6.66 -16.13 6.00
N GLU A 189 -7.96 -15.93 6.23
CA GLU A 189 -8.71 -14.88 5.56
C GLU A 189 -8.34 -13.47 6.07
N GLU A 190 -8.04 -13.33 7.36
CA GLU A 190 -7.55 -12.07 7.91
C GLU A 190 -6.15 -11.73 7.36
N ALA A 191 -5.24 -12.70 7.32
CA ALA A 191 -3.93 -12.53 6.70
C ALA A 191 -4.06 -12.11 5.23
N ARG A 192 -4.94 -12.78 4.46
CA ARG A 192 -5.17 -12.45 3.04
C ARG A 192 -5.69 -11.03 2.85
N ARG A 193 -6.63 -10.58 3.71
CA ARG A 193 -7.16 -9.21 3.65
C ARG A 193 -6.07 -8.17 3.89
N LEU A 194 -5.22 -8.37 4.89
CA LEU A 194 -4.09 -7.47 5.17
C LEU A 194 -3.12 -7.41 3.98
N LEU A 195 -2.70 -8.56 3.45
CA LEU A 195 -1.81 -8.61 2.29
C LEU A 195 -2.44 -7.97 1.05
N THR A 196 -3.75 -8.18 0.82
CA THR A 196 -4.45 -7.54 -0.31
C THR A 196 -4.47 -6.01 -0.17
N SER A 197 -4.67 -5.48 1.05
CA SER A 197 -4.62 -4.04 1.28
C SER A 197 -3.23 -3.43 1.05
N LEU A 198 -2.17 -4.21 1.32
CA LEU A 198 -0.77 -3.81 1.17
C LEU A 198 -0.28 -3.80 -0.28
N GLN A 199 -0.90 -4.58 -1.17
CA GLN A 199 -0.44 -4.82 -2.54
C GLN A 199 -0.19 -3.54 -3.34
N LYS A 200 -0.99 -2.48 -3.14
CA LYS A 200 -0.83 -1.22 -3.88
C LYS A 200 0.36 -0.38 -3.42
N ASN A 201 0.75 -0.51 -2.15
CA ASN A 201 1.75 0.35 -1.52
C ASN A 201 3.13 -0.33 -1.44
N ILE A 202 3.17 -1.67 -1.46
CA ILE A 202 4.41 -2.45 -1.32
C ILE A 202 5.42 -2.22 -2.44
N SER A 203 4.97 -1.86 -3.64
CA SER A 203 5.86 -1.61 -4.79
C SER A 203 6.82 -0.44 -4.60
N GLY A 204 6.54 0.46 -3.65
CA GLY A 204 7.43 1.58 -3.31
C GLY A 204 8.56 1.21 -2.34
N GLN A 205 8.57 -0.01 -1.79
CA GLN A 205 9.48 -0.43 -0.73
C GLN A 205 10.18 -1.74 -1.10
N PRO A 206 11.28 -1.70 -1.88
CA PRO A 206 11.90 -2.91 -2.45
C PRO A 206 12.31 -3.94 -1.39
N ASP A 207 12.77 -3.48 -0.23
CA ASP A 207 13.22 -4.33 0.89
C ASP A 207 12.09 -5.16 1.50
N LEU A 208 10.83 -4.73 1.35
CA LEU A 208 9.66 -5.41 1.90
C LEU A 208 8.94 -6.30 0.89
N VAL A 209 9.22 -6.14 -0.41
CA VAL A 209 8.56 -6.91 -1.49
C VAL A 209 8.79 -8.41 -1.30
N GLU A 210 10.02 -8.84 -1.00
CA GLU A 210 10.34 -10.26 -0.85
C GLU A 210 9.55 -10.90 0.32
N THR A 211 9.47 -10.21 1.46
CA THR A 211 8.72 -10.67 2.61
C THR A 211 7.22 -10.73 2.30
N PHE A 212 6.69 -9.71 1.63
CA PHE A 212 5.30 -9.68 1.18
C PHE A 212 4.97 -10.85 0.25
N GLU A 213 5.80 -11.09 -0.76
CA GLU A 213 5.64 -12.17 -1.73
C GLU A 213 5.69 -13.54 -1.06
N THR A 214 6.61 -13.73 -0.12
CA THR A 214 6.71 -14.96 0.68
C THR A 214 5.43 -15.22 1.48
N LEU A 215 4.90 -14.20 2.16
CA LEU A 215 3.67 -14.33 2.95
C LEU A 215 2.44 -14.53 2.06
N ARG A 216 2.38 -13.87 0.90
CA ARG A 216 1.31 -14.05 -0.09
C ARG A 216 1.31 -15.48 -0.63
N ASN A 217 2.46 -15.98 -1.07
CA ASN A 217 2.59 -17.35 -1.59
C ASN A 217 2.22 -18.38 -0.51
N ARG A 218 2.61 -18.15 0.75
CA ARG A 218 2.20 -18.99 1.88
C ARG A 218 0.69 -18.97 2.09
N ALA A 219 0.06 -17.80 2.08
CA ALA A 219 -1.39 -17.67 2.23
C ALA A 219 -2.15 -18.40 1.10
N GLU A 220 -1.67 -18.29 -0.14
CA GLU A 220 -2.22 -18.99 -1.30
C GLU A 220 -2.03 -20.51 -1.19
N ALA A 221 -0.85 -20.98 -0.80
CA ALA A 221 -0.58 -22.41 -0.60
C ALA A 221 -1.51 -23.04 0.45
N VAL A 222 -1.72 -22.36 1.58
CA VAL A 222 -2.64 -22.85 2.61
C VAL A 222 -4.08 -22.88 2.11
N LYS A 223 -4.49 -21.86 1.35
CA LYS A 223 -5.82 -21.85 0.73
C LYS A 223 -6.02 -23.06 -0.19
N VAL A 224 -5.03 -23.39 -1.02
CA VAL A 224 -5.05 -24.57 -1.89
C VAL A 224 -5.13 -25.85 -1.06
N GLN A 225 -4.30 -25.99 -0.02
CA GLN A 225 -4.31 -27.16 0.85
C GLN A 225 -5.67 -27.39 1.52
N VAL A 226 -6.26 -26.35 2.13
CA VAL A 226 -7.58 -26.43 2.77
C VAL A 226 -8.66 -26.85 1.75
N ALA A 227 -8.58 -26.34 0.53
CA ALA A 227 -9.50 -26.69 -0.54
C ALA A 227 -9.32 -28.14 -1.02
N GLU A 228 -8.08 -28.65 -1.12
CA GLU A 228 -7.80 -30.05 -1.45
C GLU A 228 -8.24 -31.03 -0.35
N GLU A 229 -8.02 -30.69 0.91
CA GLU A 229 -8.47 -31.47 2.06
C GLU A 229 -9.99 -31.55 2.10
N SER A 230 -10.68 -30.41 1.92
CA SER A 230 -12.14 -30.35 1.84
C SER A 230 -12.68 -31.15 0.68
N LEU A 231 -12.03 -31.08 -0.50
CA LEU A 231 -12.38 -31.91 -1.65
C LEU A 231 -12.22 -33.41 -1.36
N ARG A 232 -11.12 -33.80 -0.72
CA ARG A 232 -10.83 -35.19 -0.34
C ARG A 232 -11.89 -35.72 0.61
N GLU A 233 -12.24 -34.94 1.63
CA GLU A 233 -13.25 -35.33 2.62
C GLU A 233 -14.66 -35.38 2.04
N ALA A 234 -15.05 -34.36 1.28
CA ALA A 234 -16.32 -34.35 0.57
C ALA A 234 -16.47 -35.55 -0.37
N ARG A 235 -15.38 -35.96 -1.06
CA ARG A 235 -15.40 -37.19 -1.89
C ARG A 235 -15.67 -38.45 -1.09
N ARG A 236 -15.23 -38.54 0.17
CA ARG A 236 -15.49 -39.71 1.03
C ARG A 236 -16.96 -39.80 1.44
N CYS A 237 -17.58 -38.69 1.82
CA CYS A 237 -18.94 -38.69 2.36
C CYS A 237 -20.04 -38.52 1.30
N HIS A 238 -19.79 -37.87 0.14
CA HIS A 238 -20.87 -37.47 -0.80
C HIS A 238 -21.78 -38.60 -1.29
N ARG A 239 -21.34 -39.86 -1.26
CA ARG A 239 -22.17 -41.00 -1.68
C ARG A 239 -23.25 -41.37 -0.67
N ARG A 240 -22.94 -41.26 0.62
CA ARG A 240 -23.82 -41.67 1.72
C ARG A 240 -24.48 -40.47 2.39
N GLU A 241 -23.73 -39.37 2.47
CA GLU A 241 -24.09 -38.14 3.19
C GLU A 241 -23.84 -36.92 2.29
N PRO A 242 -24.69 -36.71 1.26
CA PRO A 242 -24.50 -35.61 0.32
C PRO A 242 -24.63 -34.22 0.98
N VAL A 243 -25.40 -34.09 2.06
CA VAL A 243 -25.53 -32.82 2.80
C VAL A 243 -24.23 -32.47 3.54
N ALA A 244 -23.62 -33.44 4.23
CA ALA A 244 -22.32 -33.23 4.89
C ALA A 244 -21.22 -32.85 3.88
N ALA A 245 -21.27 -33.42 2.67
CA ALA A 245 -20.36 -33.01 1.59
C ALA A 245 -20.58 -31.55 1.15
N LEU A 246 -21.83 -31.06 1.13
CA LEU A 246 -22.10 -29.65 0.84
C LEU A 246 -21.58 -28.73 1.94
N ASP A 247 -21.77 -29.09 3.21
CA ASP A 247 -21.30 -28.29 4.35
C ASP A 247 -19.77 -28.09 4.35
N LEU A 248 -19.01 -29.06 3.80
CA LEU A 248 -17.57 -28.95 3.61
C LEU A 248 -17.17 -28.08 2.40
N LEU A 249 -18.01 -28.04 1.35
CA LEU A 249 -17.67 -27.39 0.08
C LEU A 249 -18.16 -25.94 -0.01
N GLU A 250 -19.31 -25.62 0.56
CA GLU A 250 -19.92 -24.28 0.51
C GLU A 250 -19.04 -23.16 1.09
N PRO A 251 -18.30 -23.37 2.20
CA PRO A 251 -17.46 -22.31 2.77
C PRO A 251 -16.23 -21.96 1.91
N ILE A 252 -15.87 -22.81 0.94
CA ILE A 252 -14.63 -22.65 0.18
C ILE A 252 -14.76 -21.52 -0.86
N ASP A 253 -13.94 -20.48 -0.70
CA ASP A 253 -13.81 -19.41 -1.69
C ASP A 253 -13.01 -19.89 -2.90
N LEU A 254 -13.69 -20.17 -4.02
CA LEU A 254 -13.05 -20.66 -5.25
C LEU A 254 -12.22 -19.60 -5.99
N GLU A 255 -12.29 -18.33 -5.62
CA GLU A 255 -11.55 -17.24 -6.27
C GLU A 255 -10.04 -17.37 -6.05
N GLY A 256 -9.25 -17.42 -7.13
CA GLY A 256 -7.78 -17.54 -7.05
C GLY A 256 -7.27 -18.96 -6.75
N LEU A 257 -8.13 -19.98 -6.72
CA LEU A 257 -7.68 -21.37 -6.73
C LEU A 257 -7.19 -21.79 -8.13
N PRO A 258 -6.30 -22.79 -8.24
CA PRO A 258 -5.98 -23.43 -9.51
C PRO A 258 -7.25 -23.88 -10.24
N GLU A 259 -7.34 -23.60 -11.54
CA GLU A 259 -8.56 -23.79 -12.31
C GLU A 259 -9.09 -25.23 -12.23
N GLU A 260 -8.18 -26.21 -12.26
CA GLU A 260 -8.52 -27.62 -12.14
C GLU A 260 -9.13 -27.98 -10.79
N LEU A 261 -8.56 -27.46 -9.69
CA LEU A 261 -9.08 -27.68 -8.34
C LEU A 261 -10.47 -27.03 -8.18
N ALA A 262 -10.63 -25.79 -8.64
CA ALA A 262 -11.92 -25.10 -8.63
C ALA A 262 -12.98 -25.86 -9.44
N ARG A 263 -12.60 -26.43 -10.59
CA ARG A 263 -13.49 -27.27 -11.42
C ARG A 263 -13.92 -28.54 -10.69
N HIS A 264 -12.99 -29.21 -10.00
CA HIS A 264 -13.29 -30.41 -9.22
C HIS A 264 -14.21 -30.13 -8.02
N LEU A 265 -13.94 -29.06 -7.27
CA LEU A 265 -14.79 -28.63 -6.14
C LEU A 265 -16.20 -28.30 -6.62
N TYR A 266 -16.32 -27.47 -7.65
CA TYR A 266 -17.60 -27.08 -8.22
C TYR A 266 -18.38 -28.28 -8.78
N GLY A 267 -17.70 -29.19 -9.48
CA GLY A 267 -18.31 -30.40 -10.04
C GLY A 267 -18.84 -31.35 -8.97
N LEU A 268 -18.07 -31.55 -7.88
CA LEU A 268 -18.50 -32.37 -6.75
C LEU A 268 -19.67 -31.74 -6.00
N TRP A 269 -19.61 -30.42 -5.74
CA TRP A 269 -20.71 -29.66 -5.15
C TRP A 269 -22.01 -29.84 -5.95
N LEU A 270 -21.96 -29.66 -7.28
CA LEU A 270 -23.14 -29.83 -8.13
C LEU A 270 -23.66 -31.27 -8.13
N THR A 271 -22.76 -32.25 -8.07
CA THR A 271 -23.12 -33.68 -7.98
C THR A 271 -23.79 -34.00 -6.66
N ALA A 272 -23.29 -33.47 -5.55
CA ALA A 272 -23.89 -33.60 -4.23
C ALA A 272 -25.30 -32.96 -4.20
N CYS A 273 -25.46 -31.75 -4.74
CA CYS A 273 -26.76 -31.09 -4.88
C CYS A 273 -27.78 -31.94 -5.66
N ARG A 274 -27.37 -32.55 -6.78
CA ARG A 274 -28.25 -33.44 -7.57
C ARG A 274 -28.68 -34.68 -6.78
N ARG A 275 -27.79 -35.21 -5.93
CA ARG A 275 -28.02 -36.44 -5.17
C ARG A 275 -28.99 -36.27 -4.01
N ILE A 276 -29.16 -35.05 -3.49
CA ILE A 276 -30.16 -34.72 -2.46
C ILE A 276 -31.59 -34.90 -2.99
N GLY A 277 -31.79 -34.94 -4.31
CA GLY A 277 -33.11 -35.22 -4.89
C GLY A 277 -34.08 -34.04 -4.81
N LEU A 278 -33.55 -32.81 -4.88
CA LEU A 278 -34.34 -31.58 -4.84
C LEU A 278 -35.18 -31.43 -6.13
N LEU A 279 -36.43 -31.90 -6.07
CA LEU A 279 -37.38 -31.83 -7.17
C LEU A 279 -37.74 -30.36 -7.47
N ALA A 280 -37.74 -29.99 -8.75
CA ALA A 280 -37.93 -28.62 -9.23
C ALA A 280 -36.84 -27.59 -8.86
N ALA A 281 -35.71 -28.04 -8.31
CA ALA A 281 -34.57 -27.16 -8.08
C ALA A 281 -34.02 -26.59 -9.39
N VAL A 282 -33.58 -25.34 -9.34
CA VAL A 282 -32.87 -24.67 -10.42
C VAL A 282 -31.42 -24.41 -10.03
N HIS A 283 -30.52 -24.61 -10.97
CA HIS A 283 -29.13 -24.26 -10.90
C HIS A 283 -28.90 -22.92 -11.60
N TYR A 284 -28.42 -21.94 -10.84
CA TYR A 284 -28.01 -20.64 -11.33
C TYR A 284 -26.48 -20.54 -11.36
N ARG A 285 -25.93 -20.02 -12.46
CA ARG A 285 -24.49 -19.87 -12.66
C ARG A 285 -24.18 -18.45 -13.15
N THR A 286 -23.26 -17.78 -12.48
CA THR A 286 -22.82 -16.41 -12.84
C THR A 286 -21.44 -16.35 -13.46
N GLY A 287 -20.65 -17.42 -13.35
CA GLY A 287 -19.28 -17.47 -13.85
C GLY A 287 -18.62 -18.82 -13.63
N PHE A 288 -17.31 -18.89 -13.83
CA PHE A 288 -16.52 -20.06 -13.48
C PHE A 288 -16.43 -20.20 -11.96
N GLY A 289 -16.71 -21.40 -11.43
CA GLY A 289 -16.65 -21.66 -9.98
C GLY A 289 -17.65 -20.86 -9.12
N ARG A 290 -18.71 -20.29 -9.71
CA ARG A 290 -19.71 -19.50 -8.98
C ARG A 290 -21.12 -19.93 -9.37
N GLY A 291 -21.87 -20.42 -8.40
CA GLY A 291 -23.23 -20.89 -8.64
C GLY A 291 -24.04 -21.11 -7.37
N ALA A 292 -25.36 -21.20 -7.56
CA ALA A 292 -26.32 -21.48 -6.51
C ALA A 292 -27.36 -22.49 -7.00
N VAL A 293 -27.84 -23.32 -6.08
CA VAL A 293 -29.01 -24.16 -6.27
C VAL A 293 -30.15 -23.56 -5.47
N LEU A 294 -31.27 -23.31 -6.13
CA LEU A 294 -32.43 -22.68 -5.55
C LEU A 294 -33.68 -23.54 -5.71
N MET A 295 -34.58 -23.45 -4.75
CA MET A 295 -35.88 -24.15 -4.75
C MET A 295 -37.02 -23.14 -4.86
N PRO A 296 -38.07 -23.44 -5.63
CA PRO A 296 -39.28 -22.62 -5.64
C PRO A 296 -39.97 -22.67 -4.27
N THR A 297 -40.44 -21.52 -3.80
CA THR A 297 -41.25 -21.35 -2.58
C THR A 297 -42.72 -21.17 -2.94
N ALA A 298 -43.61 -21.35 -1.96
CA ALA A 298 -45.06 -21.19 -2.17
C ALA A 298 -45.45 -19.79 -2.68
N ASP A 299 -44.68 -18.77 -2.31
CA ASP A 299 -44.90 -17.36 -2.68
C ASP A 299 -44.39 -17.02 -4.10
N GLY A 300 -43.96 -18.03 -4.88
CA GLY A 300 -43.43 -17.84 -6.23
C GLY A 300 -42.01 -17.29 -6.28
N GLN A 301 -41.34 -17.12 -5.14
CA GLN A 301 -39.92 -16.76 -5.05
C GLN A 301 -39.03 -18.02 -5.06
N TYR A 302 -37.73 -17.82 -5.26
CA TYR A 302 -36.74 -18.89 -5.18
C TYR A 302 -35.85 -18.71 -3.96
N GLU A 303 -35.70 -19.76 -3.16
CA GLU A 303 -34.87 -19.78 -1.97
C GLU A 303 -33.58 -20.55 -2.22
N VAL A 304 -32.44 -19.97 -1.83
CA VAL A 304 -31.13 -20.62 -1.94
C VAL A 304 -31.06 -21.80 -0.98
N VAL A 305 -30.80 -22.98 -1.53
CA VAL A 305 -30.56 -24.21 -0.75
C VAL A 305 -29.08 -24.45 -0.55
N SER A 306 -28.26 -24.08 -1.54
CA SER A 306 -26.81 -24.24 -1.50
C SER A 306 -26.16 -23.25 -2.46
N ALA A 307 -25.02 -22.70 -2.11
CA ALA A 307 -24.25 -21.81 -2.97
C ALA A 307 -22.75 -22.01 -2.79
N ILE A 308 -22.00 -21.84 -3.86
CA ILE A 308 -20.53 -21.90 -3.84
C ILE A 308 -19.96 -20.73 -4.63
N GLY A 309 -18.93 -20.08 -4.09
CA GLY A 309 -18.26 -18.94 -4.72
C GLY A 309 -19.11 -17.67 -4.88
N LEU A 310 -20.30 -17.62 -4.28
CA LEU A 310 -21.19 -16.45 -4.31
C LEU A 310 -21.28 -15.81 -2.93
N ARG A 311 -20.52 -14.73 -2.71
CA ARG A 311 -20.56 -13.97 -1.46
C ARG A 311 -21.98 -13.43 -1.24
N ARG A 312 -22.50 -13.57 -0.02
CA ARG A 312 -23.85 -13.12 0.43
C ARG A 312 -25.04 -13.94 -0.10
N TRP A 313 -24.82 -15.02 -0.83
CA TRP A 313 -25.88 -15.96 -1.24
C TRP A 313 -25.90 -17.12 -0.24
N GLU A 314 -26.46 -16.86 0.93
CA GLU A 314 -26.54 -17.84 2.01
C GLU A 314 -27.82 -18.67 1.91
N ARG A 315 -27.82 -19.87 2.52
CA ARG A 315 -29.01 -20.72 2.60
C ARG A 315 -30.19 -19.95 3.22
N GLY A 316 -31.37 -20.10 2.64
CA GLY A 316 -32.58 -19.38 3.08
C GLY A 316 -32.78 -18.00 2.45
N ARG A 317 -31.79 -17.47 1.72
CA ARG A 317 -31.94 -16.19 1.02
C ARG A 317 -32.89 -16.34 -0.17
N ARG A 318 -33.82 -15.39 -0.32
CA ARG A 318 -34.87 -15.43 -1.36
C ARG A 318 -34.61 -14.44 -2.49
N PHE A 319 -34.97 -14.85 -3.70
CA PHE A 319 -34.83 -14.07 -4.92
C PHE A 319 -36.10 -14.13 -5.76
N ALA A 320 -36.43 -12.99 -6.39
CA ALA A 320 -37.51 -12.94 -7.38
C ALA A 320 -37.08 -13.67 -8.67
N PRO A 321 -38.00 -14.32 -9.40
CA PRO A 321 -37.68 -15.05 -10.64
C PRO A 321 -36.93 -14.20 -11.69
N GLN A 322 -37.24 -12.90 -11.76
CA GLN A 322 -36.64 -11.97 -12.71
C GLN A 322 -35.13 -11.76 -12.47
N ALA A 323 -34.66 -11.99 -11.23
CA ALA A 323 -33.25 -11.87 -10.86
C ALA A 323 -32.42 -13.10 -11.24
N LEU A 324 -33.06 -14.21 -11.63
CA LEU A 324 -32.44 -15.51 -11.91
C LEU A 324 -32.42 -15.83 -13.41
N ARG A 325 -32.19 -14.81 -14.26
CA ARG A 325 -32.10 -15.02 -15.71
C ARG A 325 -30.98 -16.01 -16.03
N GLY A 326 -31.33 -17.05 -16.80
CA GLY A 326 -30.39 -18.09 -17.21
C GLY A 326 -30.24 -19.25 -16.22
N ALA A 327 -31.02 -19.29 -15.13
CA ALA A 327 -31.12 -20.48 -14.29
C ALA A 327 -31.67 -21.67 -15.10
N ARG A 328 -31.11 -22.86 -14.87
CA ARG A 328 -31.48 -24.10 -15.57
C ARG A 328 -31.98 -25.14 -14.58
N PRO A 329 -32.85 -26.08 -14.97
CA PRO A 329 -33.23 -27.18 -14.09
C PRO A 329 -32.00 -27.94 -13.58
N LEU A 330 -31.94 -28.21 -12.27
CA LEU A 330 -30.83 -28.94 -11.64
C LEU A 330 -30.79 -30.40 -12.12
N ALA A 331 -31.97 -31.00 -12.27
CA ALA A 331 -32.19 -32.31 -12.85
C ALA A 331 -32.57 -32.15 -14.33
N THR A 332 -31.60 -32.34 -15.22
CA THR A 332 -31.91 -32.84 -16.56
C THR A 332 -32.17 -34.34 -16.44
N ARG A 333 -33.36 -34.76 -16.87
CA ARG A 333 -33.70 -36.18 -17.09
C ARG A 333 -32.60 -36.90 -17.87
#